data_AF-A0A914MGY5-F1
#
_entry.id   AF-A0A914MGY5-F1
#
_cell.length_a   1.000
_cell.length_b   1.000
_cell.length_c   1.000
_cell.angle_alpha   90.00
_cell.angle_beta   90.00
_cell.angle_gamma   90.00
#
_symmetry.space_group_name_H-M   'P 1'
#
loop_
_entity.id
_entity.type
_entity.pdbx_description
1 polymer ?
#
loop_
_entity_poly.entity_id
_entity_poly.type
_entity_poly.pdbx_seq_one_letter_code
_entity_poly.pdbx_strand_id
1 'polypeptide(L)'
;MILWKLLKRLLFLKRNCFASVFEKYFKFQEEGQEGERRAVVHFREDETLFVEAKSDRVTVIFSTIFKDPDDVIIGKIFLQEFREGRKASQTAPQIIYSVGEPPLELKNCSEAKIGPNVGYITFVLFPRHTNRKARDDTINLIYTFRDYLHYHIKCSKAYLHSRMRAKTNDFLKVLNRARPETKGEKKTITGRTFIQH
;
A
#
# COMPACT_ATOMS: atom_id res chain seq x y z
N MET A 1 -12.49 -32.94 -11.24
CA MET A 1 -12.54 -31.57 -11.84
C MET A 1 -13.61 -30.66 -11.23
N ILE A 2 -14.83 -31.15 -10.94
CA ILE A 2 -15.92 -30.36 -10.35
C ILE A 2 -15.61 -29.90 -8.90
N LEU A 3 -15.08 -30.79 -8.06
CA LEU A 3 -14.70 -30.48 -6.67
C LEU A 3 -13.68 -29.34 -6.59
N TRP A 4 -12.65 -29.34 -7.46
CA TRP A 4 -11.63 -28.29 -7.49
C TRP A 4 -12.21 -26.92 -7.88
N LYS A 5 -13.17 -26.90 -8.82
CA LYS A 5 -13.88 -25.66 -9.19
C LYS A 5 -14.73 -25.14 -8.04
N LEU A 6 -15.44 -26.02 -7.33
CA LEU A 6 -16.23 -25.66 -6.15
C LEU A 6 -15.33 -25.13 -5.02
N LEU A 7 -14.23 -25.81 -4.73
CA LEU A 7 -13.26 -25.42 -3.71
C LEU A 7 -12.67 -24.04 -4.00
N LYS A 8 -12.28 -23.76 -5.26
CA LYS A 8 -11.84 -22.43 -5.66
C LYS A 8 -12.91 -21.36 -5.43
N ARG A 9 -14.18 -21.62 -5.79
CA ARG A 9 -15.27 -20.66 -5.58
C ARG A 9 -15.50 -20.36 -4.10
N LEU A 10 -15.40 -21.39 -3.24
CA LEU A 10 -15.46 -21.26 -1.79
C LEU A 10 -14.29 -20.44 -1.23
N LEU A 11 -13.07 -20.69 -1.68
CA LEU A 11 -11.89 -19.93 -1.25
C LEU A 11 -11.98 -18.44 -1.61
N PHE A 12 -12.63 -18.12 -2.73
CA PHE A 12 -12.85 -16.74 -3.17
C PHE A 12 -14.14 -16.12 -2.65
N LEU A 13 -14.77 -16.65 -1.60
CA LEU A 13 -16.06 -16.15 -1.09
C LEU A 13 -16.03 -14.64 -0.83
N LYS A 14 -15.03 -14.15 -0.08
CA LYS A 14 -14.89 -12.71 0.22
C LYS A 14 -14.73 -11.88 -1.04
N ARG A 15 -13.89 -12.33 -1.99
CA ARG A 15 -13.72 -11.67 -3.29
C ARG A 15 -15.03 -11.62 -4.06
N ASN A 16 -15.77 -12.72 -4.12
CA ASN A 16 -17.01 -12.82 -4.88
C ASN A 16 -18.11 -11.93 -4.30
N CYS A 17 -18.18 -11.77 -2.99
CA CYS A 17 -19.08 -10.81 -2.35
C CYS A 17 -18.76 -9.37 -2.80
N PHE A 18 -17.48 -8.98 -2.77
CA PHE A 18 -17.05 -7.64 -3.19
C PHE A 18 -17.17 -7.41 -4.70
N ALA A 19 -17.00 -8.45 -5.51
CA ALA A 19 -17.05 -8.37 -6.97
C ALA A 19 -18.39 -7.81 -7.48
N SER A 20 -19.49 -8.12 -6.80
CA SER A 20 -20.84 -7.69 -7.18
C SER A 20 -20.97 -6.18 -7.39
N VAL A 21 -20.35 -5.37 -6.53
CA VAL A 21 -20.36 -3.91 -6.66
C VAL A 21 -19.59 -3.50 -7.90
N PHE A 22 -18.36 -4.00 -8.09
CA PHE A 22 -17.56 -3.64 -9.27
C PHE A 22 -18.23 -4.06 -10.58
N GLU A 23 -18.77 -5.28 -10.65
CA GLU A 23 -19.46 -5.78 -11.84
C GLU A 23 -20.66 -4.92 -12.23
N LYS A 24 -21.44 -4.45 -11.25
CA LYS A 24 -22.57 -3.54 -11.48
C LYS A 24 -22.11 -2.23 -12.14
N TYR A 25 -21.07 -1.59 -11.62
CA TYR A 25 -20.58 -0.31 -12.17
C TYR A 25 -19.82 -0.48 -13.49
N PHE A 26 -19.15 -1.61 -13.68
CA PHE A 26 -18.53 -1.94 -14.98
C PHE A 26 -19.60 -2.13 -16.05
N LYS A 27 -20.76 -2.71 -15.69
CA LYS A 27 -21.90 -2.85 -16.58
C LYS A 27 -22.55 -1.50 -16.90
N PHE A 28 -22.71 -0.60 -15.92
CA PHE A 28 -23.20 0.76 -16.16
C PHE A 28 -22.33 1.52 -17.17
N GLN A 29 -21.01 1.41 -17.03
CA GLN A 29 -20.06 1.98 -18.00
C GLN A 29 -20.17 1.31 -19.38
N GLU A 30 -20.31 -0.03 -19.45
CA GLU A 30 -20.49 -0.79 -20.70
C GLU A 30 -21.79 -0.40 -21.45
N GLU A 31 -22.85 -0.09 -20.71
CA GLU A 31 -24.16 0.31 -21.24
C GLU A 31 -24.27 1.83 -21.50
N GLY A 32 -23.26 2.62 -21.13
CA GLY A 32 -23.27 4.08 -21.25
C GLY A 32 -24.27 4.77 -20.31
N GLN A 33 -24.67 4.11 -19.22
CA GLN A 33 -25.56 4.67 -18.21
C GLN A 33 -24.78 5.63 -17.31
N GLU A 34 -25.16 6.91 -17.34
CA GLU A 34 -24.57 7.96 -16.51
C GLU A 34 -25.56 8.46 -15.46
N GLY A 35 -25.04 9.10 -14.40
CA GLY A 35 -25.86 9.70 -13.35
C GLY A 35 -26.40 8.72 -12.31
N GLU A 36 -26.05 7.44 -12.41
CA GLU A 36 -26.36 6.44 -11.40
C GLU A 36 -25.75 6.82 -10.04
N ARG A 37 -26.51 6.60 -8.96
CA ARG A 37 -26.04 6.89 -7.61
C ARG A 37 -24.81 6.05 -7.30
N ARG A 38 -23.69 6.70 -6.97
CA ARG A 38 -22.44 6.03 -6.54
C ARG A 38 -22.65 5.02 -5.42
N ALA A 39 -21.82 3.99 -5.42
CA ALA A 39 -21.81 2.99 -4.36
C ALA A 39 -20.89 3.49 -3.26
N VAL A 40 -21.34 3.31 -2.02
CA VAL A 40 -20.53 3.55 -0.84
C VAL A 40 -20.47 2.27 -0.04
N VAL A 41 -19.26 1.74 0.15
CA VAL A 41 -19.01 0.47 0.80
C VAL A 41 -18.08 0.69 1.98
N HIS A 42 -18.62 0.55 3.18
CA HIS A 42 -17.86 0.54 4.44
C HIS A 42 -17.24 -0.84 4.65
N PHE A 43 -16.08 -1.07 4.03
CA PHE A 43 -15.42 -2.37 4.11
C PHE A 43 -14.63 -2.57 5.41
N ARG A 44 -14.45 -1.50 6.18
CA ARG A 44 -13.99 -1.48 7.59
C ARG A 44 -14.74 -0.38 8.33
N GLU A 45 -14.68 -0.39 9.67
CA GLU A 45 -15.33 0.61 10.54
C GLU A 45 -14.98 2.05 10.13
N ASP A 46 -13.72 2.26 9.76
CA ASP A 46 -13.19 3.60 9.53
C ASP A 46 -12.81 3.91 8.09
N GLU A 47 -12.93 2.94 7.17
CA GLU A 47 -12.48 3.05 5.79
C GLU A 47 -13.63 2.79 4.82
N THR A 48 -13.70 3.62 3.79
CA THR A 48 -14.83 3.65 2.86
C THR A 48 -14.34 3.53 1.42
N LEU A 49 -15.05 2.76 0.62
CA LEU A 49 -14.82 2.60 -0.81
C LEU A 49 -15.98 3.26 -1.56
N PHE A 50 -15.66 4.18 -2.47
CA PHE A 50 -16.61 4.81 -3.37
C PHE A 50 -16.42 4.28 -4.78
N VAL A 51 -17.49 3.90 -5.45
CA VAL A 51 -17.46 3.48 -6.86
C VAL A 51 -18.47 4.29 -7.65
N GLU A 52 -18.03 4.91 -8.73
CA GLU A 52 -18.84 5.73 -9.62
C GLU A 52 -18.52 5.39 -11.07
N ALA A 53 -19.56 5.34 -11.91
CA ALA A 53 -19.44 5.06 -13.33
C ALA A 53 -19.78 6.32 -14.13
N LYS A 54 -19.00 6.57 -15.17
CA LYS A 54 -19.25 7.54 -16.24
C LYS A 54 -19.25 6.77 -17.58
N SER A 55 -19.65 7.41 -18.68
CA SER A 55 -19.64 6.76 -20.00
C SER A 55 -18.26 6.23 -20.41
N ASP A 56 -17.19 6.99 -20.13
CA ASP A 56 -15.84 6.70 -20.61
C ASP A 56 -14.95 5.97 -19.60
N ARG A 57 -15.34 5.92 -18.32
CA ARG A 57 -14.50 5.39 -17.23
C ARG A 57 -15.32 4.99 -15.99
N VAL A 58 -14.71 4.16 -15.16
CA VAL A 58 -15.18 3.87 -13.79
C VAL A 58 -14.14 4.40 -12.81
N THR A 59 -14.57 5.18 -11.84
CA THR A 59 -13.74 5.71 -10.76
C THR A 59 -13.95 4.90 -9.49
N VAL A 60 -12.85 4.44 -8.90
CA VAL A 60 -12.85 3.71 -7.64
C VAL A 60 -12.00 4.49 -6.65
N ILE A 61 -12.60 4.98 -5.58
CA ILE A 61 -11.93 5.84 -4.59
C ILE A 61 -11.87 5.10 -3.26
N PHE A 62 -10.66 4.82 -2.79
CA PHE A 62 -10.39 4.32 -1.45
C PHE A 62 -10.19 5.50 -0.51
N SER A 63 -10.99 5.58 0.55
CA SER A 63 -10.71 6.39 1.74
C SER A 63 -10.11 5.46 2.80
N THR A 64 -8.79 5.51 2.95
CA THR A 64 -8.05 4.68 3.92
C THR A 64 -7.51 5.53 5.06
N ILE A 65 -7.41 4.94 6.25
CA ILE A 65 -6.84 5.60 7.42
C ILE A 65 -5.47 5.00 7.72
N PHE A 66 -4.48 5.88 7.83
CA PHE A 66 -3.17 5.56 8.35
C PHE A 66 -3.18 5.74 9.87
N LYS A 67 -3.06 4.64 10.63
CA LYS A 67 -3.10 4.72 12.11
C LYS A 67 -1.87 5.42 12.68
N ASP A 68 -0.73 5.23 12.02
CA ASP A 68 0.56 5.79 12.40
C ASP A 68 0.87 7.02 11.51
N PRO A 69 1.16 8.20 12.07
CA PRO A 69 1.58 9.37 11.30
C PRO A 69 2.79 9.08 10.39
N ASP A 70 3.70 8.21 10.79
CA ASP A 70 4.87 7.84 9.98
C ASP A 70 4.46 7.04 8.74
N ASP A 71 3.40 6.22 8.85
CA ASP A 71 2.84 5.47 7.72
C ASP A 71 2.22 6.39 6.66
N VAL A 72 1.75 7.59 7.05
CA VAL A 72 1.30 8.62 6.10
C VAL A 72 2.47 9.05 5.21
N ILE A 73 3.65 9.26 5.79
CA ILE A 73 4.83 9.72 5.06
C ILE A 73 5.32 8.63 4.11
N ILE A 74 5.48 7.40 4.58
CA ILE A 74 5.88 6.26 3.75
C ILE A 74 4.83 6.00 2.67
N GLY A 75 3.55 6.05 3.03
CA GLY A 75 2.42 5.90 2.11
C GLY A 75 2.44 6.92 0.99
N LYS A 76 2.74 8.20 1.27
CA LYS A 76 2.90 9.25 0.26
C LYS A 76 3.97 8.89 -0.78
N ILE A 77 5.10 8.31 -0.36
CA ILE A 77 6.17 7.88 -1.27
C ILE A 77 5.66 6.78 -2.21
N PHE A 78 4.99 5.76 -1.68
CA PHE A 78 4.37 4.71 -2.52
C PHE A 78 3.35 5.29 -3.50
N LEU A 79 2.47 6.17 -3.04
CA LEU A 79 1.41 6.75 -3.87
C LEU A 79 1.96 7.69 -4.96
N GLN A 80 3.07 8.39 -4.68
CA GLN A 80 3.80 9.15 -5.68
C GLN A 80 4.33 8.24 -6.80
N GLU A 81 4.96 7.11 -6.46
CA GLU A 81 5.40 6.12 -7.45
C GLU A 81 4.23 5.52 -8.23
N PHE A 82 3.11 5.23 -7.58
CA PHE A 82 1.89 4.75 -8.25
C PHE A 82 1.32 5.76 -9.24
N ARG A 83 1.33 7.05 -8.89
CA ARG A 83 0.91 8.13 -9.80
C ARG A 83 1.79 8.15 -11.06
N GLU A 84 3.08 7.86 -10.92
CA GLU A 84 4.03 7.78 -12.02
C GLU A 84 4.07 6.41 -12.71
N GLY A 85 3.29 5.42 -12.24
CA GLY A 85 3.30 4.05 -12.74
C GLY A 85 2.99 3.91 -14.23
N ARG A 86 2.31 4.89 -14.84
CA ARG A 86 2.08 4.93 -16.29
C ARG A 86 3.36 5.11 -17.12
N LYS A 87 4.46 5.54 -16.52
CA LYS A 87 5.79 5.54 -17.14
C LYS A 87 6.27 4.10 -17.44
N ALA A 88 5.99 3.17 -16.52
CA ALA A 88 6.35 1.76 -16.69
C ALA A 88 5.34 1.01 -17.55
N SER A 89 4.05 1.32 -17.43
CA SER A 89 2.99 0.72 -18.24
C SER A 89 1.99 1.77 -18.70
N GLN A 90 2.09 2.18 -19.96
CA GLN A 90 1.23 3.22 -20.53
C GLN A 90 -0.26 2.85 -20.50
N THR A 91 -0.56 1.55 -20.52
CA THR A 91 -1.91 0.99 -20.54
C THR A 91 -2.52 0.84 -19.15
N ALA A 92 -1.76 1.05 -18.07
CA ALA A 92 -2.24 0.90 -16.70
C ALA A 92 -3.31 1.96 -16.32
N PRO A 93 -4.14 1.68 -15.30
CA PRO A 93 -5.05 2.67 -14.70
C PRO A 93 -4.32 3.95 -14.29
N GLN A 94 -5.00 5.08 -14.40
CA GLN A 94 -4.51 6.33 -13.82
C GLN A 94 -4.82 6.33 -12.33
N ILE A 95 -3.83 6.73 -11.52
CA ILE A 95 -3.96 6.82 -10.06
C ILE A 95 -3.76 8.28 -9.66
N ILE A 96 -4.69 8.78 -8.84
CA ILE A 96 -4.64 10.11 -8.23
C ILE A 96 -4.72 9.90 -6.72
N TYR A 97 -3.98 10.69 -5.95
CA TYR A 97 -4.07 10.64 -4.49
C TYR A 97 -4.17 12.03 -3.88
N SER A 98 -4.85 12.11 -2.74
CA SER A 98 -4.86 13.27 -1.86
C SER A 98 -4.77 12.80 -0.40
N VAL A 99 -4.20 13.65 0.45
CA VAL A 99 -4.07 13.40 1.89
C VAL A 99 -4.78 14.53 2.61
N GLY A 100 -5.51 14.22 3.67
CA GLY A 100 -6.24 15.23 4.44
C GLY A 100 -7.65 15.47 3.92
N GLU A 101 -7.78 15.67 2.62
CA GLU A 101 -9.01 16.16 1.99
C GLU A 101 -9.54 15.19 0.91
N PRO A 102 -10.86 15.02 0.82
CA PRO A 102 -11.48 14.27 -0.25
C PRO A 102 -11.31 14.96 -1.62
N PRO A 103 -11.28 14.19 -2.71
CA PRO A 103 -11.27 14.74 -4.06
C PRO A 103 -12.57 15.49 -4.36
N LEU A 104 -12.58 16.33 -5.40
CA LEU A 104 -13.70 17.23 -5.74
C LEU A 104 -15.03 16.46 -5.88
N GLU A 105 -14.98 15.26 -6.44
CA GLU A 105 -16.10 14.36 -6.61
C GLU A 105 -16.78 13.99 -5.28
N LEU A 106 -16.04 14.03 -4.18
CA LEU A 106 -16.48 13.63 -2.84
C LEU A 106 -16.64 14.81 -1.87
N LYS A 107 -16.38 16.06 -2.26
CA LYS A 107 -16.44 17.22 -1.33
C LYS A 107 -17.81 17.42 -0.66
N ASN A 108 -18.90 17.07 -1.33
CA ASN A 108 -20.26 17.21 -0.81
C ASN A 108 -20.80 15.90 -0.18
N CYS A 109 -19.96 14.87 -0.05
CA CYS A 109 -20.36 13.58 0.49
C CYS A 109 -20.14 13.55 2.00
N SER A 110 -21.22 13.40 2.78
CA SER A 110 -21.14 13.33 4.25
C SER A 110 -20.33 12.13 4.76
N GLU A 111 -20.20 11.08 3.95
CA GLU A 111 -19.43 9.88 4.25
C GLU A 111 -17.92 10.06 3.98
N ALA A 112 -17.51 11.17 3.36
CA ALA A 112 -16.11 11.47 3.10
C ALA A 112 -15.46 12.14 4.32
N LYS A 113 -14.60 11.40 5.02
CA LYS A 113 -13.85 11.89 6.18
C LYS A 113 -12.78 12.90 5.81
N ILE A 114 -12.58 13.91 6.66
CA ILE A 114 -11.48 14.88 6.57
C ILE A 114 -10.57 14.67 7.77
N GLY A 115 -9.26 14.64 7.54
CA GLY A 115 -8.29 14.53 8.64
C GLY A 115 -6.88 14.20 8.17
N PRO A 116 -5.85 14.58 8.94
CA PRO A 116 -4.44 14.51 8.52
C PRO A 116 -3.96 13.08 8.22
N ASN A 117 -4.61 12.08 8.80
CA ASN A 117 -4.30 10.66 8.67
C ASN A 117 -5.19 9.93 7.63
N VAL A 118 -6.06 10.67 6.94
CA VAL A 118 -6.94 10.12 5.90
C VAL A 118 -6.25 10.27 4.54
N GLY A 119 -6.15 9.15 3.83
CA GLY A 119 -5.67 9.11 2.46
C GLY A 119 -6.78 8.74 1.49
N TYR A 120 -6.95 9.53 0.44
CA TYR A 120 -7.82 9.21 -0.68
C TYR A 120 -6.97 8.72 -1.85
N ILE A 121 -7.26 7.51 -2.34
CA ILE A 121 -6.63 6.95 -3.53
C ILE A 121 -7.70 6.69 -4.57
N THR A 122 -7.62 7.40 -5.70
CA THR A 122 -8.56 7.30 -6.81
C THR A 122 -7.94 6.53 -7.96
N PHE A 123 -8.54 5.40 -8.31
CA PHE A 123 -8.26 4.65 -9.52
C PHE A 123 -9.24 5.05 -10.61
N VAL A 124 -8.70 5.41 -11.78
CA VAL A 124 -9.48 5.65 -12.98
C VAL A 124 -9.32 4.46 -13.92
N LEU A 125 -10.38 3.68 -14.03
CA LEU A 125 -10.46 2.48 -14.87
C LEU A 125 -11.14 2.81 -16.20
N PHE A 126 -10.51 2.45 -17.31
CA PHE A 126 -11.04 2.63 -18.66
C PHE A 126 -11.64 1.32 -19.19
N PRO A 127 -12.36 1.31 -20.33
CA PRO A 127 -12.96 0.11 -20.93
C PRO A 127 -11.99 -1.07 -21.08
N ARG A 128 -10.70 -0.79 -21.30
CA ARG A 128 -9.64 -1.81 -21.35
C ARG A 128 -9.44 -2.58 -20.02
N HIS A 129 -9.84 -2.01 -18.89
CA HIS A 129 -9.78 -2.61 -17.55
C HIS A 129 -11.12 -3.23 -17.13
N THR A 130 -12.25 -2.69 -17.59
CA THR A 130 -13.61 -3.07 -17.15
C THR A 130 -14.31 -4.09 -18.07
N ASN A 131 -13.78 -4.32 -19.28
CA ASN A 131 -14.36 -5.28 -20.23
C ASN A 131 -14.44 -6.71 -19.68
N ARG A 132 -15.27 -7.54 -20.32
CA ARG A 132 -15.55 -8.93 -19.90
C ARG A 132 -14.32 -9.84 -19.80
N LYS A 133 -13.26 -9.55 -20.57
CA LYS A 133 -12.04 -10.36 -20.55
C LYS A 133 -11.12 -9.98 -19.38
N ALA A 134 -11.07 -8.70 -19.02
CA ALA A 134 -10.16 -8.16 -18.01
C ALA A 134 -10.80 -7.96 -16.62
N ARG A 135 -12.15 -7.89 -16.53
CA ARG A 135 -12.84 -7.49 -15.30
C ARG A 135 -12.48 -8.33 -14.09
N ASP A 136 -12.35 -9.65 -14.25
CA ASP A 136 -12.11 -10.52 -13.11
C ASP A 136 -10.75 -10.26 -12.47
N ASP A 137 -9.72 -10.07 -13.31
CA ASP A 137 -8.36 -9.77 -12.87
C ASP A 137 -8.28 -8.35 -12.29
N THR A 138 -8.94 -7.37 -12.93
CA THR A 138 -9.04 -6.01 -12.40
C THR A 138 -9.69 -6.01 -11.01
N ILE A 139 -10.78 -6.76 -10.82
CA ILE A 139 -11.45 -6.91 -9.53
C ILE A 139 -10.50 -7.54 -8.49
N ASN A 140 -9.77 -8.59 -8.87
CA ASN A 140 -8.83 -9.26 -7.96
C ASN A 140 -7.74 -8.32 -7.44
N LEU A 141 -7.21 -7.46 -8.33
CA LEU A 141 -6.19 -6.49 -7.99
C LEU A 141 -6.75 -5.34 -7.16
N ILE A 142 -7.87 -4.75 -7.58
CA ILE A 142 -8.38 -3.55 -6.92
C ILE A 142 -8.93 -3.85 -5.54
N TYR A 143 -9.63 -4.98 -5.38
CA TYR A 143 -10.17 -5.39 -4.08
C TYR A 143 -9.07 -5.65 -3.03
N THR A 144 -7.88 -6.07 -3.46
CA THR A 144 -6.75 -6.32 -2.55
C THR A 144 -5.81 -5.12 -2.37
N PHE A 145 -6.00 -4.03 -3.12
CA PHE A 145 -5.09 -2.89 -3.14
C PHE A 145 -4.83 -2.28 -1.76
N ARG A 146 -5.88 -2.09 -0.94
CA ARG A 146 -5.73 -1.51 0.40
C ARG A 146 -4.82 -2.36 1.27
N ASP A 147 -5.02 -3.67 1.27
CA ASP A 147 -4.19 -4.58 2.07
C ASP A 147 -2.77 -4.69 1.49
N TYR A 148 -2.63 -4.64 0.17
CA TYR A 148 -1.34 -4.55 -0.51
C TYR A 148 -0.54 -3.31 -0.06
N LEU A 149 -1.14 -2.13 -0.09
CA LEU A 149 -0.48 -0.88 0.30
C LEU A 149 0.00 -0.92 1.75
N HIS A 150 -0.89 -1.28 2.68
CA HIS A 150 -0.56 -1.37 4.11
C HIS A 150 0.47 -2.46 4.42
N TYR A 151 0.43 -3.58 3.69
CA TYR A 151 1.43 -4.63 3.79
C TYR A 151 2.82 -4.12 3.37
N HIS A 152 2.91 -3.48 2.21
CA HIS A 152 4.19 -2.98 1.69
C HIS A 152 4.79 -1.85 2.54
N ILE A 153 3.96 -0.99 3.14
CA ILE A 153 4.43 0.01 4.12
C ILE A 153 5.11 -0.69 5.31
N LYS A 154 4.49 -1.72 5.88
CA LYS A 154 5.07 -2.50 6.99
C LYS A 154 6.37 -3.21 6.58
N CYS A 155 6.42 -3.80 5.38
CA CYS A 155 7.63 -4.41 4.86
C CYS A 155 8.77 -3.38 4.69
N SER A 156 8.47 -2.18 4.21
CA SER A 156 9.46 -1.09 4.12
C SER A 156 9.99 -0.69 5.49
N LYS A 157 9.14 -0.58 6.52
CA LYS A 157 9.59 -0.34 7.90
C LYS A 157 10.52 -1.45 8.40
N ALA A 158 10.16 -2.72 8.18
CA ALA A 158 11.00 -3.86 8.55
C ALA A 158 12.37 -3.83 7.84
N TYR A 159 12.39 -3.49 6.56
CA TYR A 159 13.63 -3.33 5.79
C TYR A 159 14.51 -2.19 6.32
N LEU A 160 13.91 -1.03 6.62
CA LEU A 160 14.62 0.08 7.26
C LEU A 160 15.23 -0.32 8.60
N HIS A 161 14.50 -1.07 9.44
CA HIS A 161 15.05 -1.60 10.69
C HIS A 161 16.25 -2.51 10.46
N SER A 162 16.24 -3.36 9.44
CA SER A 162 17.39 -4.20 9.09
C SER A 162 18.62 -3.35 8.73
N ARG A 163 18.44 -2.31 7.92
CA ARG A 163 19.51 -1.37 7.53
C ARG A 163 20.06 -0.60 8.74
N MET A 164 19.18 -0.13 9.63
CA MET A 164 19.57 0.57 10.86
C MET A 164 20.39 -0.34 11.78
N ARG A 165 20.00 -1.61 11.95
CA ARG A 165 20.77 -2.59 12.74
C ARG A 165 22.15 -2.83 12.14
N ALA A 166 22.24 -3.03 10.82
CA ALA A 166 23.52 -3.21 10.14
C ALA A 166 24.44 -2.01 10.37
N LYS A 167 23.93 -0.78 10.22
CA LYS A 167 24.73 0.43 10.43
C LYS A 167 25.13 0.63 11.89
N THR A 168 24.25 0.31 12.82
CA THR A 168 24.54 0.35 14.27
C THR A 168 25.68 -0.62 14.62
N ASN A 169 25.66 -1.84 14.05
CA ASN A 169 26.74 -2.80 14.23
C ASN A 169 28.09 -2.26 13.70
N ASP A 170 28.08 -1.54 12.58
CA ASP A 170 29.30 -0.91 12.06
C ASP A 170 29.82 0.20 12.99
N PHE A 171 28.92 1.03 13.54
CA PHE A 171 29.31 2.04 14.52
C PHE A 171 29.86 1.43 15.81
N LEU A 172 29.27 0.34 16.30
CA LEU A 172 29.79 -0.40 17.45
C LEU A 172 31.19 -0.95 17.20
N LYS A 173 31.49 -1.44 15.98
CA LYS A 173 32.84 -1.87 15.62
C LYS A 173 33.84 -0.72 15.68
N VAL A 174 33.48 0.46 15.17
CA VAL A 174 34.34 1.66 15.23
C VAL A 174 34.59 2.06 16.68
N LEU A 175 33.54 2.10 17.50
CA LEU A 175 33.65 2.45 18.92
C LEU A 175 34.53 1.46 19.70
N ASN A 176 34.38 0.16 19.43
CA ASN A 176 35.19 -0.88 20.06
C ASN A 176 36.67 -0.78 19.66
N ARG A 177 36.97 -0.39 18.41
CA ARG A 177 38.36 -0.13 17.95
C ARG A 177 38.98 1.11 18.58
N ALA A 178 38.17 2.09 18.97
CA ALA A 178 38.64 3.30 19.62
C ALA A 178 38.93 3.12 21.12
N ARG A 179 38.52 1.99 21.72
CA ARG A 179 38.88 1.68 23.10
C ARG A 179 40.39 1.41 23.18
N PRO A 180 41.12 2.05 24.11
CA PRO A 180 42.52 1.72 24.35
C PRO A 180 42.65 0.24 24.67
N GLU A 181 43.59 -0.45 24.05
CA GLU A 181 43.92 -1.81 24.47
C GLU A 181 44.37 -1.76 25.94
N THR A 182 43.71 -2.52 26.82
CA THR A 182 44.24 -2.80 28.14
C THR A 182 45.58 -3.49 27.93
N LYS A 183 46.68 -2.78 28.18
CA LYS A 183 48.03 -3.36 28.19
C LYS A 183 48.05 -4.48 29.24
N GLY A 184 47.83 -5.72 28.81
CA GLY A 184 48.17 -6.87 29.62
C GLY A 184 49.67 -6.82 29.87
N GLU A 185 50.12 -7.05 31.11
CA GLU A 185 51.53 -7.23 31.43
C GLU A 185 52.11 -8.29 30.50
N LYS A 186 52.94 -7.87 29.53
CA LYS A 186 53.71 -8.78 28.71
C LYS A 186 54.82 -9.35 29.60
N LYS A 187 54.57 -10.48 30.25
CA LYS A 187 55.62 -11.25 30.93
C LYS A 187 56.53 -11.87 29.86
N THR A 188 57.84 -11.61 29.97
CA THR A 188 58.84 -12.34 29.20
C THR A 188 58.81 -13.82 29.59
N ILE A 189 59.23 -14.72 28.70
CA ILE A 189 59.32 -16.18 28.93
C ILE A 189 60.11 -16.53 30.20
N THR A 190 60.95 -15.61 30.70
CA THR A 190 61.77 -15.73 31.92
C THR A 190 61.18 -15.05 33.16
N GLY A 191 59.94 -14.55 33.11
CA GLY A 191 59.22 -14.02 34.28
C GLY A 191 59.73 -12.69 34.82
N ARG A 192 60.52 -11.91 34.06
CA ARG A 192 60.99 -10.59 34.48
C ARG A 192 60.20 -9.46 33.81
N THR A 193 59.66 -8.55 34.62
CA THR A 193 58.89 -7.39 34.20
C THR A 193 59.83 -6.30 33.64
N PHE A 194 59.51 -5.75 32.47
CA PHE A 194 60.22 -4.59 31.94
C PHE A 194 59.80 -3.33 32.72
N ILE A 195 60.76 -2.71 33.41
CA ILE A 195 60.60 -1.35 33.95
C ILE A 195 61.21 -0.41 32.93
N GLN A 196 60.39 0.45 32.33
CA GLN A 196 60.85 1.49 31.40
C GLN A 196 61.00 2.78 32.20
N HIS A 197 62.24 3.27 32.33
CA HIS A 197 62.55 4.60 32.84
C HIS A 197 62.12 5.69 31.85
#